data_AF-A0A933MG61-F1
#
_entry.id   AF-A0A933MG61-F1
#
_cell.length_a   1.000
_cell.length_b   1.000
_cell.length_c   1.000
_cell.angle_alpha   90.00
_cell.angle_beta   90.00
_cell.angle_gamma   90.00
#
_symmetry.space_group_name_H-M   'P 1'
#
loop_
_entity.id
_entity.type
_entity.pdbx_description
1 polymer ?
#
loop_
_entity_poly.entity_id
_entity_poly.type
_entity_poly.pdbx_seq_one_letter_code
_entity_poly.pdbx_strand_id
1 'polypeptide(L)'
;MDAISNPFASLTQDERQKKALELMIEAGGYFRQSNYGKASSRFEEALKAFPTADTYYYLALCYQGMKEDEKALKYLKEGVEKFPKDSTLQKALGLMYYQAGNETEAKKAFEEVIRLSPEDRQVKFLLERMGN
;
A
#
# COMPACT_ATOMS: atom_id res chain seq x y z
N MET A 1 -8.31 23.78 15.12
CA MET A 1 -7.84 22.40 14.85
C MET A 1 -7.82 22.27 13.35
N ASP A 2 -6.64 22.44 12.77
CA ASP A 2 -6.47 22.71 11.35
C ASP A 2 -6.95 21.53 10.52
N ALA A 3 -8.07 21.72 9.82
CA ALA A 3 -8.37 20.91 8.66
C ALA A 3 -7.15 21.02 7.75
N ILE A 4 -6.37 19.95 7.63
CA ILE A 4 -5.31 19.86 6.64
C ILE A 4 -6.03 19.97 5.30
N SER A 5 -6.14 21.20 4.80
CA SER A 5 -6.77 21.52 3.53
C SER A 5 -6.01 20.70 2.50
N ASN A 6 -6.70 19.78 1.83
CA ASN A 6 -6.11 19.07 0.72
C ASN A 6 -5.64 20.15 -0.28
N PRO A 7 -4.33 20.34 -0.49
CA PRO A 7 -3.82 21.44 -1.30
C PRO A 7 -4.23 21.31 -2.78
N PHE A 8 -4.79 20.16 -3.15
CA PHE A 8 -5.28 19.83 -4.48
C PHE A 8 -6.82 19.91 -4.58
N ALA A 9 -7.53 20.39 -3.56
CA ALA A 9 -9.00 20.42 -3.53
C ALA A 9 -9.63 21.30 -4.63
N SER A 10 -8.91 22.32 -5.12
CA SER A 10 -9.36 23.20 -6.20
C SER A 10 -9.14 22.62 -7.60
N LEU A 11 -8.39 21.53 -7.73
CA LEU A 11 -8.08 20.90 -9.00
C LEU A 11 -9.24 20.02 -9.47
N THR A 12 -9.44 19.97 -10.78
CA THR A 12 -10.34 19.00 -11.41
C THR A 12 -9.86 17.57 -11.17
N GLN A 13 -10.72 16.58 -11.39
CA GLN A 13 -10.34 15.18 -11.21
C GLN A 13 -9.14 14.79 -12.10
N ASP A 14 -9.15 15.18 -13.37
CA ASP A 14 -8.07 14.85 -14.31
C ASP A 14 -6.75 15.52 -13.91
N GLU A 15 -6.80 16.76 -13.45
CA GLU A 15 -5.62 17.47 -12.92
C GLU A 15 -5.09 16.80 -11.65
N ARG A 16 -5.97 16.34 -10.76
CA ARG A 16 -5.58 15.59 -9.55
C ARG A 16 -4.92 14.26 -9.90
N GLN A 17 -5.47 13.52 -10.85
CA GLN A 17 -4.88 12.26 -11.33
C GLN A 17 -3.51 12.48 -11.96
N LYS A 18 -3.39 13.48 -12.85
CA LYS A 18 -2.11 13.85 -13.45
C LYS A 18 -1.10 14.28 -12.39
N LYS A 19 -1.53 15.05 -11.40
CA LYS A 19 -0.65 15.50 -10.31
C LYS A 19 -0.20 14.34 -9.42
N ALA A 20 -1.11 13.42 -9.08
CA ALA A 20 -0.76 12.22 -8.34
C ALA A 20 0.25 11.36 -9.10
N LEU A 21 0.07 11.18 -10.41
CA LEU A 21 1.00 10.44 -11.25
C LEU A 21 2.40 11.08 -11.28
N GLU A 22 2.47 12.40 -11.43
CA GLU A 22 3.74 13.15 -11.37
C GLU A 22 4.46 12.91 -10.02
N LEU A 23 3.73 13.04 -8.92
CA LEU A 23 4.25 12.83 -7.56
C LEU A 23 4.70 11.37 -7.34
N MET A 24 3.96 10.40 -7.87
CA MET A 24 4.35 8.98 -7.81
C MET A 24 5.64 8.70 -8.60
N ILE A 25 5.82 9.35 -9.76
CA ILE A 25 7.06 9.20 -10.55
C ILE A 25 8.26 9.74 -9.77
N GLU A 26 8.13 10.93 -9.16
CA GLU A 26 9.17 11.52 -8.31
C GLU A 26 9.47 10.61 -7.09
N ALA A 27 8.41 10.16 -6.41
CA ALA A 27 8.50 9.27 -5.27
C ALA A 27 9.20 7.95 -5.63
N GLY A 28 8.86 7.35 -6.76
CA GLY A 28 9.52 6.16 -7.30
C GLY A 28 11.00 6.38 -7.59
N GLY A 29 11.38 7.60 -8.01
CA GLY A 29 12.77 8.01 -8.17
C GLY A 29 13.56 7.97 -6.86
N TYR A 30 12.98 8.50 -5.77
CA TYR A 30 13.59 8.41 -4.44
C TYR A 30 13.57 6.98 -3.88
N PHE A 31 12.50 6.22 -4.13
CA PHE A 31 12.35 4.84 -3.68
C PHE A 31 13.45 3.94 -4.25
N ARG A 32 13.75 4.06 -5.55
CA ARG A 32 14.85 3.32 -6.19
C ARG A 32 16.23 3.67 -5.64
N GLN A 33 16.38 4.82 -5.00
CA GLN A 33 17.61 5.25 -4.33
C GLN A 33 17.61 4.86 -2.84
N SER A 34 16.64 4.04 -2.39
CA SER A 34 16.42 3.69 -0.98
C SER A 34 16.19 4.90 -0.07
N ASN A 35 15.85 6.06 -0.65
CA ASN A 35 15.54 7.26 0.13
C ASN A 35 14.06 7.24 0.51
N TYR A 36 13.73 6.32 1.42
CA TYR A 36 12.36 6.03 1.81
C TYR A 36 11.64 7.21 2.47
N GLY A 37 12.37 8.10 3.15
CA GLY A 37 11.78 9.30 3.77
C GLY A 37 11.34 10.35 2.74
N LYS A 38 12.15 10.60 1.69
CA LYS A 38 11.71 11.48 0.59
C LYS A 38 10.64 10.81 -0.26
N ALA A 39 10.75 9.50 -0.49
CA ALA A 39 9.75 8.74 -1.23
C ALA A 39 8.39 8.78 -0.53
N SER A 40 8.32 8.50 0.77
CA SER A 40 7.07 8.52 1.54
C SER A 40 6.42 9.90 1.50
N SER A 41 7.19 10.98 1.69
CA SER A 41 6.66 12.35 1.61
C SER A 41 5.99 12.63 0.26
N ARG A 42 6.60 12.20 -0.86
CA ARG A 42 6.01 12.38 -2.20
C ARG A 42 4.80 11.49 -2.43
N PHE A 43 4.82 10.24 -1.96
CA PHE A 43 3.65 9.37 -2.04
C PHE A 43 2.49 9.87 -1.16
N GLU A 44 2.73 10.49 0.00
CA GLU A 44 1.69 11.08 0.84
C GLU A 44 1.02 12.27 0.14
N GLU A 45 1.80 13.08 -0.58
CA GLU A 45 1.25 14.14 -1.43
C GLU A 45 0.45 13.56 -2.60
N ALA A 46 0.95 12.50 -3.24
CA ALA A 46 0.20 11.80 -4.29
C ALA A 46 -1.13 11.25 -3.76
N LEU A 47 -1.14 10.72 -2.54
CA LEU A 47 -2.32 10.22 -1.87
C LEU A 47 -3.37 11.32 -1.63
N LYS A 48 -2.92 12.51 -1.21
CA LYS A 48 -3.80 13.68 -1.06
C LYS A 48 -4.35 14.15 -2.40
N ALA A 49 -3.55 14.11 -3.46
CA ALA A 49 -3.96 14.50 -4.80
C ALA A 49 -5.02 13.54 -5.35
N PHE A 50 -4.69 12.26 -5.45
CA PHE A 50 -5.60 11.23 -5.92
C PHE A 50 -5.23 9.88 -5.31
N PRO A 51 -6.04 9.34 -4.38
CA PRO A 51 -5.78 8.03 -3.80
C PRO A 51 -5.85 6.91 -4.84
N THR A 52 -4.85 6.04 -4.86
CA THR A 52 -4.82 4.82 -5.67
C THR A 52 -4.31 3.64 -4.84
N ALA A 53 -4.59 2.41 -5.28
CA ALA A 53 -4.07 1.23 -4.62
C ALA A 53 -2.52 1.23 -4.57
N ASP A 54 -1.89 1.58 -5.69
CA ASP A 54 -0.43 1.70 -5.80
C ASP A 54 0.14 2.69 -4.79
N THR A 55 -0.50 3.85 -4.60
CA THR A 55 -0.02 4.85 -3.64
C THR A 55 0.02 4.29 -2.21
N TYR A 56 -1.01 3.55 -1.79
CA TYR A 56 -1.03 2.89 -0.49
C TYR A 56 0.03 1.79 -0.38
N TYR A 57 0.19 0.98 -1.42
CA TYR A 57 1.19 -0.08 -1.48
C TYR A 57 2.61 0.48 -1.33
N TYR A 58 2.97 1.49 -2.13
CA TYR A 58 4.31 2.07 -2.07
C TYR A 58 4.57 2.86 -0.79
N LEU A 59 3.56 3.52 -0.19
CA LEU A 59 3.71 4.10 1.13
C LEU A 59 4.09 3.04 2.16
N ALA A 60 3.36 1.92 2.17
CA ALA A 60 3.66 0.83 3.08
C ALA A 60 5.08 0.28 2.90
N LEU A 61 5.53 0.09 1.65
CA LEU A 61 6.91 -0.32 1.37
C LEU A 61 7.94 0.71 1.84
N CYS A 62 7.66 2.01 1.70
CA CYS A 62 8.55 3.05 2.23
C CYS A 62 8.68 2.94 3.74
N TYR A 63 7.56 2.83 4.46
CA TYR A 63 7.59 2.71 5.93
C TYR A 63 8.25 1.42 6.39
N GLN A 64 8.02 0.31 5.70
CA GLN A 64 8.73 -0.94 5.96
C GLN A 64 10.25 -0.78 5.73
N GLY A 65 10.67 -0.10 4.67
CA GLY A 65 12.07 0.24 4.42
C GLY A 65 12.69 1.13 5.51
N MET A 66 11.87 1.94 6.19
CA MET A 66 12.26 2.74 7.37
C MET A 66 12.14 1.99 8.69
N LYS A 67 11.73 0.71 8.68
CA LYS A 67 11.42 -0.12 9.86
C LYS A 67 10.30 0.44 10.73
N GLU A 68 9.39 1.19 10.13
CA GLU A 68 8.18 1.73 10.76
C GLU A 68 6.97 0.83 10.44
N ASP A 69 7.05 -0.43 10.88
CA ASP A 69 6.11 -1.49 10.52
C ASP A 69 4.65 -1.18 10.90
N GLU A 70 4.43 -0.47 12.01
CA GLU A 70 3.10 -0.03 12.43
C GLU A 70 2.45 0.93 11.41
N LYS A 71 3.25 1.86 10.86
CA LYS A 71 2.77 2.79 9.83
C LYS A 71 2.54 2.06 8.51
N ALA A 72 3.44 1.13 8.14
CA ALA A 72 3.25 0.31 6.96
C ALA A 72 1.93 -0.47 7.01
N LEU A 73 1.65 -1.12 8.15
CA LEU A 73 0.42 -1.86 8.37
C LEU A 73 -0.82 -0.95 8.33
N LYS A 74 -0.73 0.26 8.90
CA LYS A 74 -1.81 1.25 8.86
C LYS A 74 -2.17 1.62 7.41
N TYR A 75 -1.18 1.96 6.59
CA TYR A 75 -1.43 2.32 5.19
C TYR A 75 -1.98 1.14 4.37
N LEU A 76 -1.52 -0.09 4.62
CA LEU A 76 -2.10 -1.28 3.96
C LEU A 76 -3.56 -1.50 4.35
N LYS A 77 -3.90 -1.36 5.64
CA LYS A 77 -5.28 -1.46 6.13
C LYS A 77 -6.19 -0.42 5.46
N GLU A 78 -5.79 0.84 5.46
CA GLU A 78 -6.54 1.90 4.78
C GLU A 78 -6.67 1.64 3.27
N GLY A 79 -5.60 1.11 2.65
CA GLY A 79 -5.58 0.72 1.25
C GLY A 79 -6.60 -0.37 0.94
N VAL A 80 -6.62 -1.47 1.68
CA VAL A 80 -7.58 -2.56 1.46
C VAL A 80 -9.02 -2.15 1.75
N GLU A 81 -9.25 -1.24 2.69
CA GLU A 81 -10.58 -0.68 2.94
C GLU A 81 -11.11 0.14 1.75
N LYS A 82 -10.22 0.92 1.10
CA LYS A 82 -10.59 1.75 -0.05
C LYS A 82 -10.61 0.98 -1.37
N PHE A 83 -9.74 -0.01 -1.51
CA PHE A 83 -9.58 -0.82 -2.72
C PHE A 83 -9.71 -2.31 -2.38
N PRO A 84 -10.89 -2.77 -1.90
CA PRO A 84 -11.05 -4.12 -1.37
C PRO A 84 -10.87 -5.23 -2.40
N LYS A 85 -10.91 -4.91 -3.69
CA LYS A 85 -10.73 -5.86 -4.81
C LYS A 85 -9.29 -5.88 -5.35
N ASP A 86 -8.39 -5.08 -4.77
CA ASP A 86 -6.99 -5.07 -5.18
C ASP A 86 -6.22 -6.20 -4.48
N SER A 87 -5.86 -7.24 -5.25
CA SER A 87 -5.16 -8.40 -4.70
C SER A 87 -3.72 -8.08 -4.29
N THR A 88 -3.09 -7.04 -4.86
CA THR A 88 -1.74 -6.60 -4.48
C THR A 88 -1.73 -6.05 -3.07
N LEU A 89 -2.69 -5.20 -2.71
CA LEU A 89 -2.83 -4.68 -1.35
C LEU A 89 -3.17 -5.78 -0.35
N GLN A 90 -4.10 -6.68 -0.68
CA GLN A 90 -4.44 -7.81 0.20
C GLN A 90 -3.23 -8.71 0.45
N LYS A 91 -2.44 -8.98 -0.60
CA LYS A 91 -1.22 -9.76 -0.50
C LYS A 91 -0.16 -9.07 0.35
N ALA A 92 0.06 -7.78 0.13
CA ALA A 92 1.00 -7.00 0.92
C ALA A 92 0.62 -7.00 2.41
N LEU A 93 -0.67 -6.84 2.72
CA LEU A 93 -1.19 -6.92 4.08
C LEU A 93 -0.96 -8.30 4.71
N GLY A 94 -1.26 -9.37 3.97
CA GLY A 94 -1.01 -10.74 4.42
C GLY A 94 0.47 -11.02 4.68
N LEU A 95 1.36 -10.56 3.80
CA LEU A 95 2.82 -10.69 3.98
C LEU A 95 3.31 -9.92 5.22
N MET A 96 2.78 -8.73 5.47
CA MET A 96 3.10 -7.95 6.67
C MET A 96 2.66 -8.67 7.94
N TYR A 97 1.45 -9.21 7.98
CA TYR A 97 0.99 -9.99 9.13
C TYR A 97 1.81 -11.26 9.33
N TYR A 98 2.18 -11.93 8.24
CA TYR A 98 3.01 -13.13 8.29
C TYR A 98 4.38 -12.83 8.90
N GLN A 99 5.01 -11.73 8.46
CA GLN A 99 6.30 -11.27 9.02
C GLN A 99 6.19 -10.86 10.49
N ALA A 100 5.06 -10.31 10.90
CA ALA A 100 4.77 -9.97 12.30
C ALA A 100 4.42 -11.20 13.17
N GLY A 101 4.40 -12.41 12.62
CA GLY A 101 4.00 -13.63 13.34
C GLY A 101 2.49 -13.74 13.59
N ASN A 102 1.68 -12.85 13.02
CA ASN A 102 0.23 -12.92 13.12
C ASN A 102 -0.34 -13.82 12.02
N GLU A 103 -0.14 -15.13 12.18
CA GLU A 103 -0.52 -16.13 11.18
C GLU A 103 -2.03 -16.17 10.91
N THR A 104 -2.86 -15.91 11.93
CA THR A 104 -4.32 -15.89 11.77
C THR A 104 -4.77 -14.81 10.78
N GLU A 105 -4.29 -13.58 10.94
CA GLU A 105 -4.65 -12.47 10.04
C GLU A 105 -3.95 -12.59 8.68
N ALA A 106 -2.73 -13.11 8.65
CA ALA A 106 -2.03 -13.42 7.41
C ALA A 106 -2.82 -14.42 6.55
N LYS A 107 -3.31 -15.50 7.17
CA LYS A 107 -4.09 -16.53 6.48
C LYS A 107 -5.37 -15.96 5.88
N LYS A 108 -6.13 -15.16 6.65
CA LYS A 108 -7.35 -14.50 6.15
C LYS A 108 -7.06 -13.60 4.94
N ALA A 109 -6.01 -12.79 5.01
CA ALA A 109 -5.62 -11.92 3.90
C ALA A 109 -5.20 -12.72 2.66
N PHE A 110 -4.46 -13.81 2.84
CA PHE A 110 -4.06 -14.71 1.77
C PHE A 110 -5.23 -15.48 1.13
N GLU A 111 -6.19 -15.95 1.93
CA GLU A 111 -7.43 -16.55 1.43
C GLU A 111 -8.20 -15.56 0.53
N GLU A 112 -8.24 -14.29 0.91
CA GLU A 112 -8.84 -13.24 0.10
C GLU A 112 -8.07 -12.99 -1.21
N VAL A 113 -6.74 -13.05 -1.19
CA VAL A 113 -5.94 -12.99 -2.44
C VAL A 113 -6.28 -14.16 -3.35
N ILE A 114 -6.43 -15.38 -2.85
CA ILE A 114 -6.83 -16.53 -3.69
C ILE A 114 -8.24 -16.37 -4.25
N ARG A 115 -9.14 -15.71 -3.51
CA ARG A 115 -10.49 -15.38 -3.99
C ARG A 115 -10.46 -14.37 -5.14
N LEU A 116 -9.55 -13.38 -5.10
CA LEU A 116 -9.42 -12.31 -6.10
C LEU A 116 -8.54 -12.70 -7.30
N SER A 117 -7.45 -13.43 -7.03
CA SER A 117 -6.41 -13.85 -7.98
C SER A 117 -6.05 -15.32 -7.72
N PRO A 118 -6.89 -16.28 -8.16
CA PRO A 118 -6.67 -17.71 -7.94
C PRO A 118 -5.34 -18.24 -8.49
N GLU A 119 -4.71 -17.55 -9.43
CA GLU A 119 -3.44 -17.89 -10.05
C GLU A 119 -2.20 -17.43 -9.27
N ASP A 120 -2.34 -16.72 -8.15
CA ASP A 120 -1.19 -16.28 -7.34
C ASP A 120 -0.49 -17.48 -6.68
N ARG A 121 0.53 -17.99 -7.37
CA ARG A 121 1.33 -19.13 -6.93
C ARG A 121 2.07 -18.88 -5.63
N GLN A 122 2.47 -17.63 -5.36
CA GLN A 122 3.19 -17.30 -4.15
C GLN A 122 2.27 -17.42 -2.94
N VAL A 123 1.05 -16.88 -3.03
CA VAL A 123 0.09 -16.98 -1.94
C VAL A 123 -0.39 -18.41 -1.72
N LYS A 124 -0.58 -19.20 -2.80
CA LYS A 124 -0.88 -20.63 -2.69
C LYS A 124 0.18 -21.37 -1.87
N PHE A 125 1.45 -21.17 -2.21
CA PHE A 125 2.57 -21.78 -1.50
C PHE A 125 2.61 -21.37 -0.01
N LEU A 126 2.35 -20.09 0.30
CA LEU A 126 2.31 -19.61 1.68
C LEU A 126 1.17 -20.24 2.49
N LEU A 127 -0.03 -20.35 1.92
CA LEU A 127 -1.17 -21.00 2.58
C LEU A 127 -0.93 -22.49 2.84
N GLU A 128 -0.33 -23.20 1.88
CA GLU A 128 0.05 -24.61 2.05
C GLU A 128 1.04 -24.80 3.21
N ARG A 129 2.02 -23.90 3.34
CA ARG A 129 3.00 -23.93 4.44
C ARG A 129 2.39 -23.59 5.80
N MET A 130 1.33 -22.79 5.84
CA MET A 130 0.62 -22.40 7.07
C MET A 130 -0.45 -23.40 7.52
N GLY A 131 -0.83 -24.34 6.64
CA GLY A 131 -1.83 -25.37 6.92
C GLY A 131 -1.27 -26.73 7.33
N ASN A 132 0.05 -26.92 7.27
CA ASN A 132 0.78 -28.12 7.67
C ASN A 132 1.56 -27.87 8.96
#